data_AF-A0A2I8AGF3-F1
#
_entry.id   AF-A0A2I8AGF3-F1
#
_cell.length_a   1.000
_cell.length_b   1.000
_cell.length_c   1.000
_cell.angle_alpha   90.00
_cell.angle_beta   90.00
_cell.angle_gamma   90.00
#
_symmetry.space_group_name_H-M   'P 1'
#
loop_
_entity.id
_entity.type
_entity.pdbx_description
1 polymer ?
#
loop_
_entity_poly.entity_id
_entity_poly.type
_entity_poly.pdbx_seq_one_letter_code
_entity_poly.pdbx_strand_id
1 'polypeptide(L)' 'MVKTDFNKMTKAELRAYVVAHPNDQAAFYAFVDRFTAGATTETFAMPQSPAEIAEVDSLVRQKIEQIQTE' A
#
# COMPACT_ATOMS: atom_id res chain seq x y z
N MET A 1 -15.43 0.86 28.09
CA MET A 1 -14.66 1.45 26.97
C MET A 1 -15.28 0.96 25.68
N VAL A 2 -15.73 1.86 24.81
CA VAL A 2 -16.24 1.49 23.47
C VAL A 2 -15.02 1.17 22.62
N LYS A 3 -14.94 -0.06 22.09
CA LYS A 3 -13.87 -0.48 21.19
C LYS A 3 -14.24 0.00 19.78
N THR A 4 -13.34 0.74 19.13
CA THR A 4 -13.51 1.20 17.75
C THR A 4 -13.61 -0.01 16.80
N ASP A 5 -14.57 0.03 15.87
CA ASP A 5 -14.76 -1.02 14.86
C ASP A 5 -14.09 -0.60 13.54
N PHE A 6 -12.84 -1.03 13.34
CA PHE A 6 -12.03 -0.70 12.16
C PHE A 6 -12.58 -1.28 10.85
N ASN A 7 -13.48 -2.27 10.91
CA ASN A 7 -14.09 -2.84 9.70
C ASN A 7 -15.03 -1.85 9.00
N LYS A 8 -15.58 -0.89 9.75
CA LYS A 8 -16.48 0.14 9.24
C LYS A 8 -15.75 1.34 8.64
N MET A 9 -14.43 1.42 8.80
CA MET A 9 -13.61 2.50 8.26
C MET A 9 -13.19 2.22 6.81
N THR A 10 -13.21 3.26 5.99
CA THR A 10 -12.52 3.29 4.69
C THR A 10 -11.00 3.29 4.90
N LYS A 11 -10.23 3.04 3.83
CA LYS A 11 -8.75 3.08 3.88
C LYS A 11 -8.22 4.45 4.34
N ALA A 12 -8.88 5.54 3.94
CA ALA A 12 -8.47 6.90 4.30
C ALA A 12 -8.74 7.20 5.79
N GLU A 13 -9.90 6.81 6.30
CA GLU A 13 -10.26 6.97 7.72
C GLU A 13 -9.35 6.15 8.62
N LEU A 14 -9.08 4.89 8.23
CA LEU A 14 -8.18 4.01 8.98
C LEU A 14 -6.74 4.55 8.99
N ARG A 15 -6.27 5.12 7.88
CA ARG A 15 -4.96 5.81 7.82
C ARG A 15 -4.90 6.99 8.78
N ALA A 16 -5.92 7.85 8.75
CA ALA A 16 -5.99 9.02 9.63
C ALA A 16 -6.01 8.60 11.11
N TYR A 17 -6.76 7.54 11.45
CA TYR A 17 -6.82 7.01 12.80
C TYR A 17 -5.46 6.50 13.29
N VAL A 18 -4.75 5.68 12.49
CA VAL A 18 -3.43 5.16 12.87
C VAL A 18 -2.41 6.28 13.11
N VAL A 19 -2.45 7.35 12.31
CA VAL A 19 -1.58 8.53 12.50
C VAL A 19 -1.89 9.26 13.80
N ALA A 20 -3.17 9.39 14.16
CA ALA A 20 -3.58 10.04 15.41
C ALA A 20 -3.36 9.15 16.66
N HIS A 21 -3.30 7.82 16.48
CA HIS A 21 -3.18 6.82 17.54
C HIS A 21 -1.98 5.89 17.29
N PRO A 22 -0.74 6.38 17.29
CA PRO A 22 0.44 5.62 16.88
C PRO A 22 0.73 4.39 17.76
N ASN A 23 0.23 4.36 18.99
CA ASN A 23 0.40 3.24 19.94
C ASN A 23 -0.76 2.22 19.91
N ASP A 24 -1.81 2.47 19.13
CA ASP A 24 -2.93 1.52 18.98
C ASP A 24 -2.55 0.42 17.99
N GLN A 25 -1.96 -0.65 18.52
CA GLN A 25 -1.55 -1.80 17.72
C GLN A 25 -2.72 -2.43 16.96
N ALA A 26 -3.93 -2.42 17.52
CA ALA A 26 -5.09 -3.01 16.84
C ALA A 26 -5.48 -2.20 15.60
N ALA A 27 -5.39 -0.87 15.67
CA ALA A 27 -5.57 -0.01 14.51
C ALA A 27 -4.49 -0.23 13.45
N PHE A 28 -3.22 -0.37 13.88
CA PHE A 28 -2.11 -0.66 12.97
C PHE A 28 -2.30 -1.99 12.22
N TYR A 29 -2.64 -3.08 12.92
CA TYR A 29 -2.89 -4.37 12.27
C TYR A 29 -4.07 -4.30 11.30
N ALA A 30 -5.19 -3.70 11.70
CA ALA A 30 -6.34 -3.52 10.82
C ALA A 30 -5.98 -2.71 9.56
N PHE A 31 -5.11 -1.71 9.69
CA PHE A 31 -4.58 -0.94 8.57
C PHE A 31 -3.73 -1.81 7.65
N VAL A 32 -2.72 -2.52 8.17
CA VAL A 32 -1.85 -3.38 7.35
C VAL A 32 -2.68 -4.43 6.61
N ASP A 33 -3.54 -5.17 7.32
CA ASP A 33 -4.38 -6.23 6.74
C ASP A 33 -5.25 -5.69 5.59
N ARG A 34 -5.85 -4.50 5.76
CA ARG A 34 -6.68 -3.87 4.72
C ARG A 34 -5.90 -3.49 3.48
N PHE A 35 -4.62 -3.15 3.62
CA PHE A 35 -3.76 -2.75 2.51
C PHE A 35 -3.06 -3.96 1.84
N THR A 36 -2.86 -5.06 2.56
CA THR A 36 -2.19 -6.26 2.05
C THR A 36 -3.16 -7.35 1.55
N ALA A 37 -4.44 -7.31 1.92
CA ALA A 37 -5.43 -8.35 1.59
C ALA A 37 -5.61 -8.67 0.09
N GLY A 38 -5.16 -7.79 -0.81
CA GLY A 38 -5.16 -8.03 -2.27
C GLY A 38 -3.80 -7.86 -2.94
N ALA A 39 -2.72 -7.71 -2.17
CA ALA A 39 -1.38 -7.57 -2.70
C ALA A 39 -0.78 -8.95 -2.97
N THR A 40 -0.07 -9.09 -4.09
CA THR A 40 0.74 -10.28 -4.36
C THR A 40 1.88 -10.35 -3.33
N THR A 41 2.21 -11.55 -2.86
CA THR A 41 3.43 -11.77 -2.05
C THR A 41 4.69 -11.85 -2.90
N GLU A 42 4.55 -11.63 -4.21
CA GLU A 42 5.65 -11.62 -5.16
C GLU A 42 6.60 -10.47 -4.84
N THR A 43 7.88 -10.81 -4.71
CA THR A 43 8.95 -9.85 -4.46
C THR A 43 9.85 -9.79 -5.69
N PHE A 44 10.37 -8.60 -5.98
CA PHE A 44 11.28 -8.38 -7.08
C PHE A 44 12.65 -8.00 -6.53
N ALA A 45 13.70 -8.53 -7.15
CA ALA A 45 15.05 -8.10 -6.82
C ALA A 45 15.23 -6.63 -7.17
N MET A 46 16.01 -5.92 -6.35
CA MET A 46 16.43 -4.56 -6.70
C MET A 46 17.26 -4.62 -7.99
N PRO A 47 17.05 -3.69 -8.95
CA PRO A 47 17.90 -3.62 -10.14
C PRO A 47 19.36 -3.37 -9.71
N GLN A 48 20.29 -4.12 -10.28
CA GLN A 48 21.71 -4.13 -9.92
C GLN A 48 22.60 -3.39 -10.94
N SER A 49 22.02 -2.93 -12.05
CA SER A 49 22.77 -2.24 -13.11
C SER A 49 22.00 -1.02 -13.65
N PRO A 50 22.70 -0.04 -14.26
CA PRO A 50 22.04 1.10 -14.90
C PRO A 50 21.07 0.70 -16.02
N ALA A 51 21.36 -0.40 -16.73
CA ALA A 51 20.48 -0.92 -17.78
C ALA A 51 19.16 -1.45 -17.20
N GLU A 52 19.23 -2.21 -16.11
CA GLU A 52 18.04 -2.71 -15.41
C GLU A 52 17.21 -1.55 -14.81
N ILE A 53 17.86 -0.51 -14.28
CA ILE A 53 17.15 0.68 -13.80
C ILE A 53 16.38 1.35 -14.94
N ALA A 54 17.01 1.53 -16.10
CA ALA A 54 16.36 2.11 -17.27
C ALA A 54 15.17 1.28 -17.78
N GLU A 55 15.25 -0.04 -17.68
CA GLU A 55 14.15 -0.94 -18.01
C GLU A 55 12.97 -0.76 -17.04
N VAL A 56 13.23 -0.72 -15.73
CA VAL A 56 12.20 -0.46 -14.72
C VAL A 56 11.53 0.89 -14.96
N ASP A 57 12.28 1.94 -15.28
CA ASP A 57 11.73 3.27 -15.60
C ASP A 57 10.79 3.22 -16.81
N SER A 58 11.15 2.45 -17.85
CA SER A 58 10.29 2.25 -19.03
C SER A 58 8.99 1.55 -18.67
N LEU A 59 9.07 0.46 -17.88
CA LEU A 59 7.90 -0.31 -17.42
C LEU A 59 6.96 0.55 -16.56
N VAL A 60 7.51 1.39 -15.68
CA VAL A 60 6.71 2.31 -14.85
C VAL A 60 5.96 3.32 -15.73
N ARG A 61 6.63 3.91 -16.72
CA ARG A 61 5.97 4.85 -17.67
C ARG A 61 4.85 4.17 -18.44
N GLN A 62 5.11 2.98 -18.99
CA GLN A 62 4.11 2.20 -19.71
C GLN A 62 2.87 1.92 -18.84
N LYS A 63 3.07 1.59 -17.55
CA LYS A 63 1.96 1.32 -16.64
C LYS A 63 1.14 2.58 -16.33
N ILE A 64 1.79 3.73 -16.17
CA ILE A 64 1.11 5.01 -15.95
C ILE A 64 0.23 5.35 -17.16
N GLU A 65 0.73 5.16 -18.38
CA GLU A 65 -0.02 5.41 -19.61
C GLU A 65 -1.26 4.50 -19.71
N GLN A 66 -1.12 3.21 -19.40
CA GLN A 66 -2.25 2.27 -19.38
C GLN A 66 -3.36 2.75 -18.42
N ILE A 67 -3.00 3.15 -17.21
CA ILE A 67 -3.95 3.61 -16.18
C ILE A 67 -4.67 4.91 -16.61
N GLN A 68 -4.04 5.77 -17.42
CA GLN A 68 -4.66 7.00 -17.93
C GLN A 68 -5.60 6.77 -19.11
N THR A 69 -5.55 5.59 -19.74
CA THR A 69 -6.36 5.25 -20.91
C THR A 69 -7.60 4.42 -20.55
N GLU A 70 -7.70 3.96 -19.30
CA GLU A 70 -8.85 3.24 -18.68
C GLU A 70 -9.76 4.20 -17.90
#